data_AF-A0A2X1KH77-F1
#
_entry.id   AF-A0A2X1KH77-F1
#
_cell.length_a   1.000
_cell.length_b   1.000
_cell.length_c   1.000
_cell.angle_alpha   90.00
_cell.angle_beta   90.00
_cell.angle_gamma   90.00
#
_symmetry.space_group_name_H-M   'P 1'
#
loop_
_entity.id
_entity.type
_entity.pdbx_description
1 polymer ?
#
loop_
_entity_poly.entity_id
_entity_poly.type
_entity_poly.pdbx_seq_one_letter_code
_entity_poly.pdbx_strand_id
1 'polypeptide(L)' 'MATLYPARAIGVEKRLGTLAAGKVANLTAFTPDFKITKTIVNGNEVVTQ' A
#
# COMPACT_ATOMS: atom_id res chain seq x y z
N MET A 1 -8.62 -9.08 2.95
CA MET A 1 -7.76 -9.51 1.82
C MET A 1 -7.69 -8.36 0.82
N ALA A 2 -6.61 -7.58 0.79
CA ALA A 2 -6.52 -6.42 -0.13
C ALA A 2 -5.10 -6.11 -0.60
N THR A 3 -4.08 -6.63 0.08
CA THR A 3 -2.68 -6.25 -0.17
C THR A 3 -1.82 -7.49 -0.49
N LEU A 4 -1.58 -8.36 0.49
CA LEU A 4 -0.66 -9.50 0.31
C LEU A 4 -1.18 -10.57 -0.65
N TYR A 5 -2.46 -10.92 -0.59
CA TYR A 5 -3.03 -11.98 -1.43
C TYR A 5 -3.06 -11.63 -2.92
N PRO A 6 -3.52 -10.44 -3.35
CA PRO A 6 -3.39 -10.06 -4.75
C PRO A 6 -1.92 -9.96 -5.18
N ALA A 7 -1.02 -9.46 -4.32
CA ALA A 7 0.41 -9.42 -4.63
C ALA A 7 1.01 -10.82 -4.88
N ARG A 8 0.62 -11.82 -4.10
CA ARG A 8 1.01 -13.22 -4.32
C ARG A 8 0.39 -13.81 -5.57
N ALA A 9 -0.89 -13.53 -5.82
CA ALA A 9 -1.61 -14.06 -6.98
C ALA A 9 -0.96 -13.65 -8.33
N ILE A 10 -0.33 -12.47 -8.37
CA ILE A 10 0.37 -11.96 -9.55
C ILE A 10 1.91 -12.02 -9.44
N GLY A 11 2.46 -12.66 -8.40
CA GLY A 11 3.90 -12.89 -8.24
C GLY A 11 4.75 -11.65 -7.91
N VAL A 12 4.15 -10.60 -7.34
CA VAL A 12 4.85 -9.35 -6.98
C VAL A 12 5.05 -9.18 -5.46
N GLU A 13 4.81 -10.22 -4.65
CA GLU A 13 4.85 -10.08 -3.18
C GLU A 13 6.23 -9.70 -2.64
N LYS A 14 7.32 -9.94 -3.39
CA LYS A 14 8.66 -9.49 -3.01
C LYS A 14 8.79 -7.96 -2.98
N ARG A 15 7.97 -7.25 -3.77
CA ARG A 15 8.01 -5.78 -3.92
C ARG A 15 6.82 -5.06 -3.28
N LEU A 16 5.65 -5.70 -3.25
CA LEU A 16 4.37 -5.10 -2.83
C LEU A 16 3.61 -6.00 -1.84
N GLY A 17 2.54 -5.44 -1.27
CA GLY A 17 1.55 -6.20 -0.50
C GLY A 17 1.83 -6.35 1.00
N THR A 18 3.00 -5.96 1.49
CA THR A 18 3.31 -5.84 2.93
C THR A 18 4.18 -4.63 3.21
N LEU A 19 4.16 -4.15 4.45
CA LEU A 19 5.09 -3.13 4.94
C LEU A 19 6.35 -3.81 5.47
N ALA A 20 7.47 -3.69 4.76
CA ALA A 20 8.78 -4.21 5.15
C ALA A 20 9.90 -3.41 4.49
N ALA A 21 11.09 -3.37 5.12
CA ALA A 21 12.26 -2.72 4.54
C ALA A 21 12.62 -3.32 3.17
N GLY A 22 13.05 -2.47 2.23
CA GLY A 22 13.41 -2.87 0.86
C GLY A 22 12.24 -3.05 -0.11
N LYS A 23 10.99 -2.90 0.35
CA LYS A 23 9.80 -2.91 -0.51
C LYS A 23 9.43 -1.51 -1.00
N VAL A 24 8.63 -1.46 -2.07
CA VAL A 24 8.12 -0.18 -2.59
C VAL A 24 7.14 0.41 -1.58
N ALA A 25 7.32 1.70 -1.26
CA ALA A 25 6.46 2.43 -0.33
C ALA A 25 5.13 2.83 -1.01
N ASN A 26 4.27 1.83 -1.23
CA ASN A 26 2.88 2.00 -1.61
C ASN A 26 2.00 1.75 -0.38
N LEU A 27 1.58 2.81 0.28
CA LEU A 27 0.95 2.76 1.60
C LEU A 27 -0.33 3.60 1.61
N THR A 28 -1.30 3.19 2.42
CA THR A 28 -2.53 3.94 2.65
C THR A 28 -2.75 4.04 4.15
N ALA A 29 -2.92 5.25 4.65
CA ALA A 29 -3.33 5.53 6.01
C ALA A 29 -4.82 5.89 6.03
N PHE A 30 -5.57 5.34 6.97
CA PHE A 30 -7.00 5.58 7.11
C PHE A 30 -7.42 5.53 8.59
N THR A 31 -8.55 6.17 8.88
CA THR A 31 -9.16 6.22 10.21
C THR A 31 -9.95 4.93 10.53
N PRO A 32 -10.36 4.70 11.80
CA PRO A 32 -11.23 3.57 12.14
C PRO A 32 -12.56 3.55 11.39
N ASP A 33 -13.06 4.70 10.93
CA ASP A 33 -14.25 4.85 10.06
C ASP A 33 -13.92 4.75 8.56
N PHE A 34 -12.77 4.18 8.20
CA PHE A 34 -12.32 3.91 6.83
C PHE A 34 -12.15 5.15 5.94
N LYS A 35 -11.96 6.34 6.51
CA LYS A 35 -11.60 7.53 5.73
C LYS A 35 -10.10 7.53 5.46
N ILE A 36 -9.74 7.62 4.18
CA ILE A 36 -8.35 7.74 3.77
C ILE A 36 -7.82 9.10 4.22
N THR A 37 -6.72 9.10 4.96
CA THR A 37 -6.04 10.32 5.40
C THR A 37 -4.83 10.64 4.54
N LYS A 38 -4.12 9.61 4.07
CA LYS A 38 -2.93 9.73 3.21
C LYS A 38 -2.78 8.52 2.30
N THR A 39 -2.29 8.78 1.10
CA THR A 39 -1.82 7.76 0.17
C THR A 39 -0.38 8.08 -0.23
N ILE A 40 0.49 7.09 -0.16
CA ILE A 40 1.89 7.20 -0.57
C ILE A 40 2.08 6.24 -1.73
N VAL A 41 2.62 6.74 -2.85
CA VAL A 41 2.90 5.95 -4.06
C VAL A 41 4.37 6.15 -4.43
N ASN A 42 5.12 5.04 -4.49
CA ASN A 42 6.56 5.03 -4.72
C ASN A 42 7.33 5.98 -3.79
N GLY A 43 6.87 6.13 -2.54
CA GLY A 43 7.48 7.02 -1.55
C GLY A 43 7.03 8.48 -1.60
N ASN A 44 6.20 8.87 -2.57
CA ASN A 44 5.67 10.23 -2.68
C ASN A 44 4.23 10.29 -2.14
N GLU A 45 3.90 11.32 -1.37
CA GLU A 45 2.52 11.58 -0.97
C GLU A 45 1.71 12.00 -2.19
N VAL A 46 0.58 11.33 -2.41
CA VAL A 46 -0.37 11.60 -3.49
C VAL A 46 -1.70 11.98 -2.86
N VAL A 47 -2.16 13.19 -3.16
CA VAL A 47 -3.48 13.68 -2.75
C VAL A 47 -4.46 13.41 -3.89
N THR A 48 -5.35 12.45 -3.67
CA THR A 48 -6.53 12.24 -4.54
C THR A 48 -7.69 13.05 -3.97
N GLN A 49 -8.24 13.96 -4.77
CA GLN A 49 -9.46 14.73 -4.48
C GLN A 49 -10.71 13.87 -4.68
#